data_AF-A0A7X5EZF1-F1
#
_entry.id   AF-A0A7X5EZF1-F1
#
_cell.length_a   1.000
_cell.length_b   1.000
_cell.length_c   1.000
_cell.angle_alpha   90.00
_cell.angle_beta   90.00
_cell.angle_gamma   90.00
#
_symmetry.space_group_name_H-M   'P 1'
#
loop_
_entity.id
_entity.type
_entity.pdbx_description
1 polymer ?
#
loop_
_entity_poly.entity_id
_entity_poly.type
_entity_poly.pdbx_seq_one_letter_code
_entity_poly.pdbx_strand_id
1 'polypeptide(L)'
;MKFFKADKGFGFITPDNGEADVFVHISAVERSGFQSLDSGQRVSFETEPDRRGKGPKAVNLQLLEGDASGAADAGQDQDDDGYDD
;
A
#
# COMPACT_ATOMS: atom_id res chain seq x y z
N MET A 1 0.97 4.63 -9.96
CA MET A 1 1.24 5.70 -8.96
C MET A 1 2.32 6.63 -9.50
N LYS A 2 2.16 7.97 -9.46
CA LYS A 2 3.13 8.91 -10.06
C LYS A 2 4.44 8.97 -9.26
N PHE A 3 4.35 9.14 -7.95
CA PHE A 3 5.50 9.00 -7.06
C PHE A 3 5.05 8.76 -5.61
N PHE A 4 5.78 7.88 -4.93
CA PHE A 4 5.69 7.71 -3.48
C PHE A 4 7.09 7.85 -2.90
N LYS A 5 7.24 8.71 -1.89
CA LYS A 5 8.52 8.84 -1.17
C LYS A 5 8.36 8.17 0.18
N ALA A 6 8.70 6.89 0.25
CA ALA A 6 8.72 6.13 1.50
C ALA A 6 9.56 6.84 2.58
N ASP A 7 10.73 7.40 2.20
CA ASP A 7 11.61 8.16 3.10
C ASP A 7 10.96 9.40 3.75
N LYS A 8 9.99 9.99 3.05
CA LYS A 8 9.29 11.19 3.52
C LYS A 8 7.91 10.89 4.09
N GLY A 9 7.41 9.66 3.90
CA GLY A 9 6.08 9.26 4.34
C GLY A 9 4.93 9.99 3.62
N PHE A 10 5.13 10.47 2.39
CA PHE A 10 4.06 11.05 1.59
C PHE A 10 4.30 10.83 0.09
N GLY A 11 3.22 10.93 -0.68
CA GLY A 11 3.26 10.84 -2.13
C GLY A 11 2.14 11.65 -2.77
N PHE A 12 2.16 11.72 -4.09
CA PHE A 12 1.05 12.25 -4.86
C PHE A 12 0.69 11.27 -5.97
N ILE A 13 -0.61 11.10 -6.15
CA ILE A 13 -1.17 10.25 -7.17
C ILE A 13 -1.88 11.14 -8.17
N THR A 14 -1.47 11.04 -9.43
CA THR A 14 -2.19 11.67 -10.54
C THR A 14 -3.12 10.61 -11.12
N PRO A 15 -4.44 10.71 -10.93
CA PRO A 15 -5.37 9.80 -11.55
C PRO A 15 -5.41 10.02 -13.07
N ASP A 16 -5.53 8.93 -13.84
CA ASP A 16 -5.63 8.99 -15.31
C ASP A 16 -6.92 9.65 -15.80
N ASN A 17 -7.88 9.88 -14.90
CA ASN A 17 -9.13 10.60 -15.16
C ASN A 17 -8.94 12.12 -15.34
N GLY A 18 -7.70 12.62 -15.22
CA GLY A 18 -7.38 14.04 -15.38
C GLY A 18 -7.80 14.93 -14.20
N GLU A 19 -8.08 14.33 -13.04
CA GLU A 19 -8.37 15.09 -11.82
C GLU A 19 -7.10 15.71 -11.22
N ALA A 20 -7.30 16.61 -10.25
CA ALA A 20 -6.22 17.23 -9.51
C ALA A 20 -5.34 16.19 -8.79
N ASP A 21 -4.06 16.51 -8.61
CA ASP A 21 -3.13 15.67 -7.87
C ASP A 21 -3.68 15.35 -6.48
N VAL A 22 -3.78 14.06 -6.20
CA VAL A 22 -4.35 13.54 -4.96
C VAL A 22 -3.22 13.34 -3.96
N PHE A 23 -3.36 13.98 -2.81
CA PHE A 23 -2.37 13.86 -1.74
C PHE A 23 -2.53 12.52 -1.00
N VAL A 24 -1.44 11.75 -0.87
CA VAL A 24 -1.40 10.53 -0.08
C VAL A 24 -0.41 10.64 1.08
N HIS A 25 -0.86 10.24 2.27
CA HIS A 25 -0.07 10.20 3.49
C HIS A 25 0.32 8.76 3.84
N ILE A 26 1.52 8.54 4.40
CA ILE A 26 1.96 7.21 4.86
C ILE A 26 0.98 6.60 5.85
N SER A 27 0.36 7.40 6.71
CA SER A 27 -0.66 6.87 7.64
C SER A 27 -1.86 6.24 6.94
N ALA A 28 -2.18 6.64 5.70
CA ALA A 28 -3.22 5.98 4.92
C ALA A 28 -2.73 4.63 4.34
N VAL A 29 -1.44 4.56 3.96
CA VAL A 29 -0.77 3.34 3.47
C VAL A 29 -0.57 2.33 4.61
N GLU A 30 -0.10 2.80 5.77
CA GLU A 30 0.05 1.99 6.99
C GLU A 30 -1.29 1.45 7.47
N ARG A 31 -2.36 2.25 7.37
CA ARG A 31 -3.71 1.83 7.71
C ARG A 31 -4.26 0.74 6.78
N SER A 32 -3.75 0.68 5.54
CA SER A 32 -4.02 -0.43 4.63
C SER A 32 -3.17 -1.68 4.89
N GLY A 33 -2.25 -1.64 5.87
CA GLY A 33 -1.38 -2.77 6.24
C GLY A 33 -0.08 -2.83 5.43
N PHE A 34 0.23 -1.79 4.65
CA PHE A 34 1.45 -1.70 3.85
C PHE A 34 2.38 -0.62 4.41
N GLN A 35 3.69 -0.82 4.32
CA GLN A 35 4.67 0.16 4.78
C GLN A 35 5.08 1.14 3.66
N SER A 36 4.99 0.70 2.40
CA SER A 36 5.34 1.51 1.24
C SER A 36 4.64 1.01 -0.03
N LEU A 37 4.58 1.89 -1.02
CA LEU A 37 4.15 1.57 -2.38
C LEU A 37 5.33 1.86 -3.32
N ASP A 38 5.63 0.91 -4.20
CA ASP A 38 6.70 1.06 -5.18
C ASP A 38 6.24 1.83 -6.42
N SER A 39 7.18 2.56 -7.02
CA SER A 39 6.96 3.20 -8.32
C SER A 39 6.73 2.13 -9.39
N GLY A 40 5.57 2.17 -10.03
CA GLY A 40 5.16 1.16 -11.03
C GLY A 40 4.11 0.18 -10.52
N GLN A 41 3.87 0.11 -9.21
CA GLN A 41 2.75 -0.67 -8.67
C GLN A 41 1.40 -0.01 -8.99
N ARG A 42 0.41 -0.86 -9.28
CA ARG A 42 -0.98 -0.45 -9.45
C ARG A 42 -1.65 -0.51 -8.08
N VAL A 43 -2.29 0.58 -7.71
CA VAL A 43 -2.99 0.70 -6.44
C VAL A 43 -4.35 1.31 -6.71
N SER A 44 -5.37 0.77 -6.05
CA SER A 44 -6.68 1.39 -5.93
C SER A 44 -6.62 2.37 -4.78
N PHE A 45 -7.25 3.52 -4.94
CA PHE A 45 -7.39 4.51 -3.89
C PHE A 45 -8.69 5.25 -4.13
N GLU A 46 -9.31 5.71 -3.05
CA GLU A 46 -10.50 6.56 -3.13
C GLU A 46 -10.10 8.01 -2.88
N THR A 47 -10.69 8.94 -3.62
CA THR A 47 -10.50 10.37 -3.42
C THR A 47 -11.63 10.92 -2.57
N GLU A 48 -11.29 11.53 -1.44
CA GLU A 48 -12.25 12.25 -0.62
C GLU A 48 -12.01 13.76 -0.70
N PRO A 49 -13.04 14.57 -0.97
CA PRO A 49 -12.92 16.02 -0.92
C PRO A 49 -12.67 16.47 0.52
N ASP A 50 -11.56 17.17 0.77
CA ASP A 50 -11.25 17.68 2.10
C ASP A 50 -12.14 18.90 2.43
N ARG A 51 -12.88 18.82 3.53
CA ARG A 51 -13.76 19.91 4.02
C ARG A 51 -13.02 21.22 4.33
N ARG A 52 -11.69 21.20 4.45
CA ARG A 52 -10.86 22.40 4.70
C ARG A 52 -10.32 23.03 3.42
N GLY A 53 -10.75 22.54 2.25
CA GLY A 53 -10.39 23.13 0.95
C GLY A 53 -8.93 22.87 0.54
N LYS A 54 -8.25 21.90 1.16
CA LYS A 54 -6.85 21.55 0.85
C LYS A 54 -6.68 20.64 -0.38
N GLY A 55 -7.75 20.35 -1.09
CA GLY A 55 -7.76 19.44 -2.24
C GLY A 55 -8.17 18.01 -1.86
N PRO A 56 -8.34 17.12 -2.85
CA PRO A 56 -8.71 15.74 -2.63
C PRO A 56 -7.58 14.97 -1.92
N LYS A 57 -7.93 14.19 -0.91
CA LYS A 57 -7.02 13.27 -0.21
C LYS A 57 -7.27 11.83 -0.66
N ALA A 58 -6.20 11.05 -0.76
CA ALA A 58 -6.30 9.61 -1.01
C ALA A 58 -6.64 8.91 0.31
N VAL A 59 -7.70 8.11 0.29
CA VAL A 59 -8.12 7.24 1.39
C VAL A 59 -8.31 5.81 0.87
N ASN A 60 -8.41 4.86 1.79
CA ASN A 60 -8.64 3.44 1.48
C ASN A 60 -7.73 2.91 0.38
N LEU A 61 -6.41 3.06 0.55
CA LEU A 61 -5.46 2.51 -0.41
C LEU A 61 -5.55 0.98 -0.39
N GLN A 62 -5.59 0.39 -1.58
CA GLN A 62 -5.53 -1.06 -1.77
C GLN A 62 -4.50 -1.34 -2.84
N LEU A 63 -3.59 -2.27 -2.56
CA LEU A 63 -2.70 -2.78 -3.58
C LEU A 63 -3.55 -3.57 -4.59
N LEU A 64 -3.64 -3.08 -5.82
CA LEU A 64 -4.21 -3.86 -6.92
C LEU A 64 -3.08 -4.76 -7.38
N GLU A 65 -3.02 -5.91 -6.73
CA GLU A 65 -1.99 -6.93 -6.86
C GLU A 65 -1.38 -7.01 -8.26
N GLY A 66 -0.07 -6.73 -8.33
CA GLY A 66 0.80 -7.06 -9.44
C GLY A 66 1.92 -7.91 -8.85
N ASP A 67 1.75 -9.23 -8.94
CA ASP A 67 2.70 -10.27 -8.53
C ASP A 67 2.96 -10.35 -7.00
N ALA A 68 1.96 -10.85 -6.25
CA ALA A 68 2.18 -11.37 -4.91
C ALA A 68 2.86 -12.75 -4.98
N SER A 69 4.18 -12.75 -5.16
CA SER A 69 5.03 -13.93 -4.97
C SER A 69 5.80 -13.94 -3.63
N GLY A 70 5.41 -13.09 -2.66
CA GLY A 70 6.05 -13.03 -1.34
C GLY A 70 5.04 -12.97 -0.19
N ALA A 71 5.22 -13.88 0.78
CA ALA A 71 4.58 -13.94 2.11
C ALA A 71 3.34 -14.84 2.28
N ALA A 72 3.52 -16.13 1.99
CA ALA A 72 2.92 -17.21 2.78
C ALA A 72 3.91 -18.39 2.83
N ASP A 73 5.11 -18.14 3.36
CA ASP A 73 6.10 -19.19 3.68
C ASP A 73 6.53 -18.98 5.13
N ALA A 74 6.02 -19.83 6.01
CA ALA A 74 6.69 -20.42 7.19
C ALA A 74 5.62 -21.01 8.13
N GLY A 75 5.50 -22.34 8.11
CA GLY A 75 4.72 -23.07 9.11
C GLY A 75 4.42 -24.55 8.80
N GLN A 76 5.15 -25.21 7.90
CA GLN A 76 5.00 -26.65 7.64
C GLN A 76 6.35 -27.38 7.60
N ASP A 77 6.85 -27.74 8.78
CA ASP A 77 7.96 -28.67 9.03
C ASP A 77 7.89 -29.01 10.55
N GLN A 78 7.54 -30.19 11.07
CA GLN A 78 7.66 -31.63 10.71
C GLN A 78 9.07 -32.24 10.81
N ASP A 79 9.62 -32.27 12.03
CA ASP A 79 10.64 -33.18 12.56
C ASP A 79 10.73 -32.93 14.09
N ASP A 80 10.89 -33.84 15.03
CA ASP A 80 11.41 -35.21 15.05
C ASP A 80 10.75 -35.93 16.24
N ASP A 81 10.08 -37.04 15.94
CA ASP A 81 9.63 -38.07 16.85
C ASP A 81 10.82 -38.69 17.59
N GLY A 82 11.19 -38.07 18.70
CA GLY A 82 12.16 -38.59 19.67
C GLY A 82 11.66 -39.90 20.30
N TYR A 83 11.85 -41.00 19.58
CA TYR A 83 11.88 -42.36 20.11
C TYR A 83 13.32 -42.63 20.56
N ASP A 84 13.58 -42.60 21.88
CA ASP A 84 14.73 -43.28 22.48
C ASP A 84 14.25 -43.96 23.77
N ASP A 85 14.65 -45.23 23.90
CA ASP A 85 14.10 -46.35 24.70
C ASP A 85 14.13 -46.18 26.24
#